data_AF-A0A0H2N891-F1
#
_entry.id   AF-A0A0H2N891-F1
#
_cell.length_a   1.000
_cell.length_b   1.000
_cell.length_c   1.000
_cell.angle_alpha   90.00
_cell.angle_beta   90.00
_cell.angle_gamma   90.00
#
_symmetry.space_group_name_H-M   'P 1'
#
loop_
_entity.id
_entity.type
_entity.pdbx_description
1 polymer ?
#
loop_
_entity_poly.entity_id
_entity_poly.type
_entity_poly.pdbx_seq_one_letter_code
_entity_poly.pdbx_strand_id
1 'polypeptide(L)'
;MTKSSAIKTAFVVVFVTLALAFSALLYFSYQDYVHPKHVYGRWIEIGAPPYQTEVLTLNSRGVFRNERLIATQFDFDGKRIIVHTGGGESIYQIAGTFSSPQLRRLEPNSPTQRFIKEGYENTIDMEGGGSAKNRRAALSDHFGNK
;
A
#
# COMPACT_ATOMS: atom_id res chain seq x y z
N MET A 1 22.08 -53.61 -6.03
CA MET A 1 22.45 -52.30 -5.42
C MET A 1 22.89 -52.53 -3.99
N THR A 2 24.08 -52.08 -3.61
CA THR A 2 24.57 -52.19 -2.22
C THR A 2 23.68 -51.32 -1.32
N LYS A 3 23.33 -51.79 -0.12
CA LYS A 3 22.40 -51.09 0.81
C LYS A 3 22.77 -49.62 1.02
N SER A 4 24.06 -49.30 1.01
CA SER A 4 24.58 -47.92 1.09
C SER A 4 24.14 -47.03 -0.08
N SER A 5 24.12 -47.55 -1.31
CA SER A 5 23.67 -46.80 -2.48
C SER A 5 22.17 -46.51 -2.42
N ALA A 6 21.35 -47.46 -1.94
CA ALA A 6 19.92 -47.25 -1.78
C ALA A 6 19.60 -46.16 -0.73
N ILE A 7 20.31 -46.15 0.39
CA ILE A 7 20.16 -45.12 1.43
C ILE A 7 20.53 -43.74 0.89
N LYS A 8 21.66 -43.61 0.18
CA LYS A 8 22.07 -42.35 -0.44
C LYS A 8 21.03 -41.82 -1.43
N THR A 9 20.50 -42.70 -2.29
CA THR A 9 19.45 -42.32 -3.23
C THR A 9 18.18 -41.86 -2.52
N ALA A 10 17.75 -42.55 -1.45
CA ALA A 10 16.60 -42.14 -0.66
C ALA A 10 16.80 -40.74 -0.03
N PHE A 11 17.97 -40.48 0.55
CA PHE A 11 18.31 -39.16 1.09
C PHE A 11 18.27 -38.07 0.01
N VAL A 12 18.81 -38.33 -1.18
CA VAL A 12 18.77 -37.38 -2.30
C VAL A 12 17.32 -37.10 -2.71
N VAL A 13 16.50 -38.13 -2.85
CA VAL A 13 15.08 -37.97 -3.22
C VAL A 13 14.34 -37.14 -2.17
N VAL A 14 14.50 -37.44 -0.88
CA VAL A 14 13.90 -36.66 0.20
C VAL A 14 14.37 -35.21 0.17
N PHE A 15 15.67 -34.97 0.01
CA PHE A 15 16.23 -33.62 -0.03
C PHE A 15 15.70 -32.81 -1.22
N VAL A 16 15.68 -33.41 -2.42
CA VAL A 16 15.13 -32.76 -3.63
C VAL A 16 13.65 -32.46 -3.46
N THR A 17 12.89 -33.39 -2.87
CA THR A 17 11.46 -33.21 -2.61
C THR A 17 11.21 -32.06 -1.64
N LEU A 18 11.98 -31.98 -0.55
CA LEU A 18 11.92 -30.87 0.39
C LEU A 18 12.31 -29.55 -0.26
N ALA A 19 13.39 -29.52 -1.06
CA ALA A 19 13.82 -28.32 -1.76
C ALA A 19 12.71 -27.80 -2.70
N LEU A 20 12.09 -28.68 -3.49
CA LEU A 20 10.97 -28.31 -4.36
C LEU A 20 9.77 -27.80 -3.57
N ALA A 21 9.42 -28.45 -2.45
CA ALA A 21 8.33 -28.02 -1.59
C ALA A 21 8.58 -26.62 -0.98
N PHE A 22 9.79 -26.35 -0.50
CA PHE A 22 10.17 -25.04 0.03
C PHE A 22 10.20 -23.97 -1.06
N SER A 23 10.73 -24.27 -2.25
CA SER A 23 10.71 -23.35 -3.39
C SER A 23 9.27 -22.99 -3.79
N ALA A 24 8.36 -23.96 -3.82
CA ALA A 24 6.95 -23.71 -4.10
C ALA A 24 6.31 -22.82 -3.03
N LEU A 25 6.56 -23.11 -1.74
CA LEU A 25 6.05 -22.31 -0.63
C LEU A 25 6.50 -20.84 -0.72
N LEU A 26 7.79 -20.61 -0.98
CA LEU A 26 8.35 -19.26 -1.14
C LEU A 26 7.72 -18.54 -2.35
N TYR A 27 7.56 -19.24 -3.47
CA TYR A 27 6.95 -18.67 -4.67
C TYR A 27 5.50 -18.25 -4.42
N PHE A 28 4.66 -19.12 -3.86
CA PHE A 28 3.26 -18.79 -3.59
C PHE A 28 3.10 -17.71 -2.52
N SER A 29 3.94 -17.74 -1.48
CA SER A 29 3.97 -16.71 -0.45
C SER A 29 4.33 -15.34 -1.04
N TYR A 30 5.32 -15.30 -1.94
CA TYR A 30 5.69 -14.06 -2.62
C TYR A 30 4.58 -13.55 -3.55
N GLN A 31 3.96 -14.44 -4.34
CA GLN A 31 2.84 -14.08 -5.22
C GLN A 31 1.64 -13.53 -4.43
N ASP A 32 1.35 -14.10 -3.25
CA ASP A 32 0.32 -13.57 -2.36
C ASP A 32 0.73 -12.20 -1.80
N TYR A 33 1.96 -12.06 -1.29
CA TYR A 33 2.48 -10.83 -0.70
C TYR A 33 2.37 -9.62 -1.64
N VAL A 34 2.67 -9.80 -2.93
CA VAL A 34 2.59 -8.72 -3.94
C VAL A 34 1.22 -8.66 -4.64
N HIS A 35 0.24 -9.45 -4.22
CA HIS A 35 -1.05 -9.48 -4.88
C HIS A 35 -1.83 -8.17 -4.63
N PRO A 36 -2.35 -7.49 -5.68
CA PRO A 36 -3.07 -6.21 -5.54
C PRO A 36 -4.31 -6.25 -4.62
N LYS A 37 -4.81 -7.44 -4.26
CA LYS A 37 -5.98 -7.60 -3.39
C LYS A 37 -5.75 -7.02 -2.01
N HIS A 38 -4.49 -6.94 -1.56
CA HIS A 38 -4.13 -6.39 -0.26
C HIS A 38 -4.35 -4.87 -0.17
N VAL A 39 -4.44 -4.16 -1.30
CA VAL A 39 -4.65 -2.71 -1.36
C VAL A 39 -6.00 -2.30 -1.91
N TYR A 40 -6.85 -3.28 -2.30
CA TYR A 40 -8.20 -2.98 -2.77
C TYR A 40 -9.05 -2.31 -1.69
N GLY A 41 -9.95 -1.45 -2.16
CA GLY A 41 -10.89 -0.68 -1.35
C GLY A 41 -10.92 0.79 -1.74
N ARG A 42 -11.72 1.55 -0.98
CA ARG A 42 -11.83 3.00 -1.05
C ARG A 42 -10.90 3.61 -0.02
N TRP A 43 -10.17 4.63 -0.44
CA TRP A 43 -9.18 5.36 0.34
C TRP A 43 -9.55 6.85 0.33
N ILE A 44 -9.87 7.38 1.50
CA ILE A 44 -10.42 8.72 1.68
C ILE A 44 -9.30 9.65 2.13
N GLU A 45 -9.15 10.79 1.45
CA GLU A 45 -8.10 11.77 1.77
C GLU A 45 -8.27 12.34 3.18
N ILE A 46 -7.15 12.46 3.88
CA ILE A 46 -7.07 12.94 5.26
C ILE A 46 -6.70 14.43 5.26
N GLY A 47 -7.42 15.24 6.04
CA GLY A 47 -7.09 16.64 6.25
C GLY A 47 -7.52 17.58 5.11
N ALA A 48 -8.30 17.08 4.15
CA ALA A 48 -8.99 17.87 3.16
C ALA A 48 -10.42 18.20 3.64
N PRO A 49 -10.95 19.41 3.39
CA PRO A 49 -12.35 19.72 3.68
C PRO A 49 -13.32 18.80 2.94
N PRO A 50 -14.52 18.50 3.47
CA PRO A 50 -15.46 17.55 2.87
C PRO A 50 -15.83 17.80 1.41
N TYR A 51 -15.83 19.07 0.97
CA TYR A 51 -16.14 19.47 -0.41
C TYR A 51 -14.96 19.32 -1.39
N GLN A 52 -13.77 18.98 -0.90
CA GLN A 52 -12.54 18.80 -1.68
C GLN A 52 -11.84 17.46 -1.43
N THR A 53 -12.39 16.60 -0.56
CA THR A 53 -11.81 15.30 -0.22
C THR A 53 -11.69 14.41 -1.46
N GLU A 54 -10.46 13.99 -1.76
CA GLU A 54 -10.22 12.99 -2.79
C GLU A 54 -10.54 11.57 -2.28
N VAL A 55 -11.24 10.77 -3.07
CA VAL A 55 -11.46 9.35 -2.83
C VAL A 55 -10.79 8.54 -3.92
N LEU A 56 -9.76 7.79 -3.54
CA LEU A 56 -9.05 6.86 -4.41
C LEU A 56 -9.62 5.45 -4.22
N THR A 57 -10.11 4.83 -5.29
CA THR A 57 -10.59 3.45 -5.25
C THR A 57 -9.68 2.55 -6.06
N LEU A 58 -9.18 1.50 -5.43
CA LEU A 58 -8.36 0.46 -6.04
C LEU A 58 -9.18 -0.83 -6.11
N ASN A 59 -9.36 -1.39 -7.30
CA ASN A 59 -10.07 -2.67 -7.47
C ASN A 59 -9.59 -3.40 -8.73
N SER A 60 -10.19 -4.56 -9.03
CA SER A 60 -9.84 -5.38 -10.19
C SER A 60 -10.14 -4.74 -11.55
N ARG A 61 -10.96 -3.67 -11.60
CA ARG A 61 -11.25 -2.90 -12.83
C ARG A 61 -10.27 -1.74 -13.04
N GLY A 62 -9.41 -1.45 -12.05
CA GLY A 62 -8.40 -0.40 -12.13
C GLY A 62 -8.46 0.57 -10.96
N VAL A 63 -8.07 1.81 -11.24
CA VAL A 63 -7.94 2.91 -10.29
C VAL A 63 -8.96 3.98 -10.63
N PHE A 64 -9.78 4.34 -9.65
CA PHE A 64 -10.74 5.42 -9.76
C PHE A 64 -10.35 6.53 -8.79
N ARG A 65 -10.50 7.78 -9.23
CA ARG A 65 -10.37 8.98 -8.40
C ARG A 65 -11.69 9.71 -8.46
N ASN A 66 -12.35 9.90 -7.32
CA ASN A 66 -13.69 10.50 -7.22
C ASN A 66 -14.68 9.85 -8.20
N GLU A 67 -14.77 8.51 -8.16
CA GLU A 67 -15.61 7.67 -9.05
C GLU A 67 -15.26 7.70 -10.55
N ARG A 68 -14.27 8.50 -10.97
CA ARG A 68 -13.78 8.52 -12.36
C ARG A 68 -12.62 7.55 -12.53
N LEU A 69 -12.70 6.66 -13.52
CA LEU A 69 -11.58 5.80 -13.91
C LEU A 69 -10.41 6.65 -14.41
N ILE A 70 -9.24 6.52 -13.76
CA ILE A 70 -8.00 7.24 -14.13
C ILE A 70 -6.92 6.31 -14.70
N ALA A 71 -6.96 5.03 -14.36
CA ALA A 71 -6.08 4.00 -14.90
C ALA A 71 -6.81 2.65 -14.89
N THR A 72 -6.62 1.82 -15.92
CA THR A 72 -7.19 0.47 -15.99
C THR A 72 -6.40 -0.55 -15.17
N GLN A 73 -5.15 -0.22 -14.84
CA GLN A 73 -4.23 -1.07 -14.09
C GLN A 73 -3.33 -0.24 -13.17
N PHE A 74 -2.75 -0.89 -12.18
CA PHE A 74 -1.74 -0.33 -11.29
C PHE A 74 -0.82 -1.45 -10.83
N ASP A 75 0.40 -1.11 -10.46
CA ASP A 75 1.37 -2.06 -9.94
C ASP A 75 1.40 -2.03 -8.42
N PHE A 76 1.63 -3.20 -7.81
CA PHE A 76 1.78 -3.34 -6.36
C PHE A 76 2.95 -4.28 -6.05
N ASP A 77 3.91 -3.80 -5.26
CA ASP A 77 5.13 -4.56 -4.91
C ASP A 77 5.10 -5.13 -3.47
N GLY A 78 3.93 -5.10 -2.81
CA GLY A 78 3.78 -5.44 -1.40
C GLY A 78 3.92 -4.25 -0.44
N LYS A 79 4.43 -3.10 -0.91
CA LYS A 79 4.66 -1.89 -0.10
C LYS A 79 4.18 -0.61 -0.76
N ARG A 80 4.24 -0.55 -2.09
CA ARG A 80 3.98 0.64 -2.90
C ARG A 80 3.00 0.30 -4.01
N ILE A 81 2.15 1.27 -4.29
CA ILE A 81 1.17 1.26 -5.36
C ILE A 81 1.63 2.28 -6.39
N ILE A 82 1.79 1.86 -7.64
CA ILE A 82 2.23 2.72 -8.73
C ILE A 82 1.09 2.83 -9.73
N VAL A 83 0.61 4.05 -9.93
CA VAL A 83 -0.50 4.36 -10.85
C VAL A 83 0.05 5.16 -12.01
N HIS A 84 -0.03 4.59 -13.21
CA HIS A 84 0.33 5.28 -14.45
C HIS A 84 -0.92 5.84 -15.12
N THR A 85 -0.88 7.14 -15.40
CA THR A 85 -1.95 7.85 -16.12
C THR A 85 -1.36 8.62 -17.30
N GLY A 86 -2.20 9.12 -18.21
CA GLY A 86 -1.74 10.04 -19.26
C GLY A 86 -1.14 11.35 -18.72
N GLY A 87 -1.41 11.71 -17.45
CA GLY A 87 -0.85 12.88 -16.77
C GLY A 87 0.45 12.62 -16.00
N GLY A 88 0.97 11.38 -16.03
CA GLY A 88 2.18 10.98 -15.31
C GLY A 88 1.94 9.86 -14.30
N GLU A 89 2.96 9.63 -13.49
CA GLU A 89 3.02 8.58 -12.47
C GLU A 89 2.60 9.13 -11.09
N SER A 90 1.87 8.32 -10.33
CA SER A 90 1.60 8.57 -8.92
C SER A 90 2.00 7.36 -8.09
N ILE A 91 2.87 7.59 -7.11
CA ILE A 91 3.40 6.53 -6.23
C ILE A 91 2.82 6.72 -4.84
N TYR A 92 2.16 5.69 -4.32
CA TYR A 92 1.62 5.66 -2.96
C TYR A 92 2.31 4.57 -2.16
N GLN A 93 2.54 4.81 -0.87
CA GLN A 93 3.13 3.85 0.05
C GLN A 93 2.11 3.45 1.13
N ILE A 94 2.01 2.14 1.41
CA ILE A 94 1.25 1.64 2.55
C ILE A 94 1.88 2.17 3.85
N ALA A 95 1.05 2.74 4.70
CA ALA A 95 1.41 3.33 5.98
C ALA A 95 0.36 2.98 7.04
N GLY A 96 0.62 3.41 8.27
CA GLY A 96 -0.28 3.17 9.40
C GLY A 96 -0.17 1.74 9.94
N THR A 97 -1.24 1.26 10.55
CA THR A 97 -1.32 -0.04 11.22
C THR A 97 -2.48 -0.86 10.67
N PHE A 98 -2.59 -2.13 11.07
CA PHE A 98 -3.75 -2.95 10.71
C PHE A 98 -5.08 -2.34 11.20
N SER A 99 -5.07 -1.67 12.34
CA SER A 99 -6.24 -0.98 12.91
C SER A 99 -6.43 0.46 12.42
N SER A 100 -5.49 1.01 11.65
CA SER A 100 -5.60 2.33 11.01
C SER A 100 -4.78 2.33 9.71
N PRO A 101 -5.27 1.60 8.68
CA PRO A 101 -4.54 1.42 7.42
C PRO A 101 -4.58 2.70 6.60
N GLN A 102 -3.41 3.15 6.17
CA GLN A 102 -3.26 4.43 5.47
C GLN A 102 -2.45 4.29 4.19
N LEU A 103 -2.61 5.25 3.28
CA LEU A 103 -1.70 5.48 2.17
C LEU A 103 -1.04 6.86 2.32
N ARG A 104 0.23 6.95 1.94
CA ARG A 104 0.94 8.22 1.79
C ARG A 104 1.41 8.35 0.36
N ARG A 105 1.07 9.45 -0.31
CA ARG A 105 1.61 9.75 -1.65
C ARG A 105 3.08 10.15 -1.52
N LEU A 106 3.93 9.43 -2.23
CA LEU A 106 5.35 9.75 -2.40
C LEU A 106 5.55 10.66 -3.62
N GLU A 107 4.85 10.37 -4.72
CA GLU A 107 4.95 11.13 -5.96
C GLU A 107 3.57 11.40 -6.58
N PRO A 108 3.30 12.62 -7.07
CA PRO A 108 4.07 13.83 -6.80
C PRO A 108 4.05 14.19 -5.31
N ASN A 109 5.17 14.69 -4.79
CA ASN A 109 5.33 14.99 -3.37
C ASN A 109 4.67 16.30 -2.92
N SER A 110 4.18 17.10 -3.89
CA SER A 110 3.47 18.36 -3.66
C SER A 110 2.18 18.43 -4.49
N PRO A 111 1.02 18.72 -3.87
CA PRO A 111 0.82 18.78 -2.42
C PRO A 111 1.03 17.40 -1.77
N THR A 112 1.29 17.37 -0.47
CA THR A 112 1.35 16.09 0.26
C THR A 112 -0.06 15.53 0.40
N GLN A 113 -0.27 14.27 0.03
CA GLN A 113 -1.55 13.57 0.21
C GLN A 113 -1.39 12.34 1.09
N ARG A 114 -2.40 12.12 1.94
CA ARG A 114 -2.55 10.92 2.76
C ARG A 114 -3.99 10.46 2.70
N PHE A 115 -4.19 9.16 2.78
CA PHE A 115 -5.51 8.55 2.73
C PHE A 115 -5.68 7.57 3.88
N ILE A 116 -6.90 7.41 4.36
CA ILE A 116 -7.33 6.35 5.28
C ILE A 116 -8.23 5.38 4.52
N LYS A 117 -8.17 4.10 4.83
CA LYS A 117 -9.12 3.13 4.24
C LYS A 117 -10.53 3.42 4.77
N GLU A 118 -11.51 3.34 3.89
CA GLU A 118 -12.93 3.46 4.25
C GLU A 118 -13.29 2.47 5.37
N GLY A 119 -14.06 2.95 6.36
CA GLY A 119 -14.40 2.21 7.59
C GLY A 119 -13.42 2.39 8.75
N TYR A 120 -12.31 3.13 8.56
CA TYR A 120 -11.32 3.43 9.59
C TYR A 120 -11.17 4.93 9.87
N GLU A 121 -12.10 5.76 9.40
CA GLU A 121 -12.08 7.22 9.53
C GLU A 121 -12.07 7.67 10.99
N ASN A 122 -12.73 6.92 11.87
CA ASN A 122 -12.77 7.15 13.31
C ASN A 122 -11.42 6.96 14.03
N THR A 123 -10.43 6.39 13.36
CA THR A 123 -9.10 6.11 13.94
C THR A 123 -8.16 7.31 13.87
N ILE A 124 -8.58 8.37 13.18
CA ILE A 124 -7.82 9.59 12.93
C ILE A 124 -8.72 10.83 13.00
N ASP A 125 -8.11 11.99 13.18
CA ASP A 125 -8.81 13.26 13.02
C ASP A 125 -8.86 13.64 11.53
N MET A 126 -10.05 13.48 10.93
CA MET A 126 -10.31 13.77 9.51
C MET A 126 -10.27 15.28 9.21
N GLU A 127 -10.70 16.10 10.16
CA GLU A 127 -10.83 17.56 10.02
C GLU A 127 -9.59 18.32 10.52
N GLY A 128 -8.74 17.63 11.28
CA GLY A 128 -7.55 18.14 11.93
C GLY A 128 -6.40 18.55 11.01
N GLY A 129 -6.64 19.05 9.80
CA GLY A 129 -5.71 19.78 8.94
C GLY A 129 -4.28 19.22 8.80
N GLY A 130 -4.11 17.91 9.02
CA GLY A 130 -2.83 17.21 9.04
C GLY A 130 -1.68 17.94 9.76
N SER A 131 -0.45 17.61 9.34
CA SER A 131 0.75 18.32 9.80
C SER A 131 0.77 19.79 9.37
N ALA A 132 -0.11 20.22 8.46
CA ALA A 132 -0.19 21.60 7.98
C ALA A 132 -0.87 22.54 8.99
N LYS A 133 -1.84 22.07 9.77
CA LYS A 133 -2.42 22.83 10.90
C LYS A 133 -1.42 22.95 12.04
N ASN A 134 -0.73 21.86 12.39
CA ASN A 134 0.34 21.89 13.40
C ASN A 134 1.52 22.77 13.00
N ARG A 135 1.93 22.75 11.72
CA ARG A 135 2.95 23.69 11.20
C ARG A 135 2.47 25.14 11.26
N ARG A 136 1.22 25.42 10.89
CA ARG A 136 0.65 26.78 10.96
C ARG A 136 0.55 27.29 12.39
N ALA A 137 0.12 26.45 13.33
CA ALA A 137 0.11 26.78 14.76
C ALA A 137 1.52 27.05 15.30
N ALA A 138 2.50 26.19 14.99
CA ALA A 138 3.88 26.42 15.40
C ALA A 138 4.51 27.68 14.78
N LEU A 139 4.18 27.98 13.52
CA LEU A 139 4.61 29.22 12.86
C LEU A 139 3.93 30.45 13.47
N SER A 140 2.63 30.39 13.77
CA SER A 140 1.94 31.51 14.44
C SER A 140 2.45 31.75 15.86
N ASP A 141 2.78 30.71 16.61
CA ASP A 141 3.39 30.86 17.94
C ASP A 141 4.80 31.48 17.84
N HIS A 142 5.58 31.09 16.84
CA HIS A 142 6.94 31.59 16.62
C HIS A 142 6.99 33.03 16.07
N PHE A 143 6.00 33.44 15.28
CA PHE A 143 5.96 34.77 14.64
C PHE A 143 4.96 35.75 15.27
N GLY A 144 4.03 35.29 16.10
CA GLY A 144 2.99 36.11 16.74
C GLY A 144 3.43 36.80 18.04
N ASN A 145 4.60 36.46 18.58
CA ASN A 145 5.12 37.01 19.83
C ASN A 145 6.10 38.17 19.59
N LYS A 146 5.66 39.22 18.88
CA LYS A 146 6.37 40.49 18.74
C LYS A 146 5.50 41.67 19.14
#